data_AF-A0A8J8C3N4-F1
#
_entry.id   AF-A0A8J8C3N4-F1
#
_cell.length_a   1.000
_cell.length_b   1.000
_cell.length_c   1.000
_cell.angle_alpha   90.00
_cell.angle_beta   90.00
_cell.angle_gamma   90.00
#
_symmetry.space_group_name_H-M   'P 1'
#
loop_
_entity.id
_entity.type
_entity.pdbx_description
1 polymer ?
#
loop_
_entity_poly.entity_id
_entity_poly.type
_entity_poly.pdbx_seq_one_letter_code
_entity_poly.pdbx_strand_id
1 'polypeptide(L)' 'MKYVLAGLSTRAVAESAVRAGKDCVAVDFFGDLDLESVCRTISLRRRFGVSLGSFSPYFFLRGARLVDADCLIFVSPLE' A
#
# COMPACT_ATOMS: atom_id res chain seq x y z
N MET A 1 7.70 -7.58 -13.65
CA MET A 1 6.33 -7.12 -13.44
C MET A 1 6.24 -6.57 -12.04
N LYS A 2 5.86 -5.30 -11.89
CA LYS A 2 5.75 -4.60 -10.61
C LYS A 2 4.30 -4.50 -10.18
N TYR A 3 4.05 -4.80 -8.91
CA TYR A 3 2.72 -4.81 -8.30
C TYR A 3 2.58 -3.67 -7.30
N VAL A 4 1.44 -2.97 -7.32
CA VAL A 4 1.04 -2.08 -6.24
C VAL A 4 0.02 -2.79 -5.37
N LEU A 5 0.28 -2.83 -4.06
CA LEU A 5 -0.65 -3.35 -3.06
C LEU A 5 -1.26 -2.14 -2.37
N ALA A 6 -2.53 -1.85 -2.58
CA ALA A 6 -3.18 -0.65 -2.04
C ALA A 6 -4.30 -1.00 -1.07
N GLY A 7 -4.26 -0.48 0.16
CA GLY A 7 -5.30 -0.77 1.15
C GLY A 7 -5.05 -0.13 2.51
N LEU A 8 -6.02 -0.31 3.42
CA LEU A 8 -5.92 0.22 4.78
C LEU A 8 -4.76 -0.42 5.55
N SER A 9 -4.57 -1.73 5.36
CA SER A 9 -3.39 -2.47 5.79
C SER A 9 -3.02 -3.47 4.70
N THR A 10 -1.73 -3.54 4.35
CA THR A 10 -1.22 -4.32 3.23
C THR A 10 -0.08 -5.27 3.63
N ARG A 11 0.30 -5.31 4.92
CA ARG A 11 1.47 -6.07 5.38
C ARG A 11 1.42 -7.55 5.04
N ALA A 12 0.31 -8.23 5.35
CA ALA A 12 0.20 -9.66 5.12
C ALA A 12 0.36 -10.03 3.63
N VAL A 13 -0.28 -9.27 2.73
CA VAL A 13 -0.15 -9.50 1.28
C VAL A 13 1.24 -9.12 0.77
N ALA A 14 1.87 -8.08 1.33
CA ALA A 14 3.24 -7.69 0.99
C ALA A 14 4.24 -8.80 1.34
N GLU A 15 4.15 -9.35 2.56
CA GLU A 15 5.00 -10.47 2.99
C GLU A 15 4.82 -11.69 2.09
N SER A 16 3.58 -12.06 1.76
CA SER A 16 3.31 -13.15 0.82
C SER A 16 3.89 -12.89 -0.57
N ALA A 17 3.72 -11.67 -1.10
CA ALA A 17 4.20 -11.29 -2.42
C ALA A 17 5.74 -11.32 -2.51
N VAL A 18 6.43 -10.73 -1.53
CA VAL A 18 7.90 -10.73 -1.47
C VAL A 18 8.45 -12.14 -1.31
N ARG A 19 7.85 -12.98 -0.44
CA ARG A 19 8.23 -14.40 -0.30
C ARG A 19 8.02 -15.20 -1.59
N ALA A 20 7.06 -14.83 -2.42
CA ALA A 20 6.83 -15.40 -3.73
C ALA A 20 7.71 -14.80 -4.85
N GLY A 21 8.69 -13.96 -4.49
CA GLY A 21 9.64 -13.33 -5.43
C GLY A 21 9.03 -12.22 -6.30
N LYS A 22 7.95 -11.58 -5.86
CA LYS A 22 7.31 -10.46 -6.59
C LYS A 22 7.94 -9.11 -6.19
N ASP A 23 8.16 -8.25 -7.19
CA ASP A 23 8.50 -6.83 -6.97
C ASP A 23 7.22 -6.07 -6.66
N CYS A 24 7.07 -5.59 -5.42
CA CYS A 24 5.88 -4.87 -5.00
C CYS A 24 6.18 -3.57 -4.26
N VAL A 25 5.24 -2.63 -4.38
CA VAL A 25 5.20 -1.39 -3.62
C VAL A 25 3.89 -1.37 -2.83
N ALA A 26 3.98 -1.20 -1.52
CA ALA A 26 2.81 -1.03 -0.67
C ALA A 26 2.34 0.42 -0.66
N VAL A 27 1.08 0.66 -0.98
CA VAL A 27 0.35 1.91 -0.75
C VAL A 27 -0.58 1.65 0.43
N ASP A 28 -0.07 1.95 1.60
CA ASP A 28 -0.67 1.58 2.88
C ASP A 28 -1.18 2.83 3.61
N PHE A 29 -2.31 2.74 4.31
CA PHE A 29 -2.80 3.89 5.05
C PHE A 29 -1.83 4.32 6.16
N PHE A 30 -1.35 3.36 6.96
CA PHE A 30 -0.46 3.60 8.10
C PHE A 30 1.00 3.64 7.64
N GLY A 31 1.40 2.62 6.87
CA GLY A 31 2.78 2.39 6.43
C GLY A 31 3.73 2.22 7.61
N ASP A 32 3.45 1.24 8.47
CA ASP A 32 4.23 0.96 9.66
C ASP A 32 5.67 0.49 9.34
N LEU A 33 6.58 0.60 10.31
CA LEU A 33 8.01 0.32 10.11
C LEU A 33 8.27 -1.16 9.78
N ASP A 34 7.45 -2.07 10.29
CA ASP A 34 7.53 -3.49 9.97
C ASP A 34 7.20 -3.76 8.50
N LEU A 35 6.22 -3.05 7.92
CA LEU A 35 5.92 -3.09 6.49
C LEU A 35 7.04 -2.47 5.65
N GLU A 36 7.64 -1.36 6.08
CA GLU A 36 8.80 -0.75 5.40
C GLU A 36 10.01 -1.68 5.35
N SER A 37 10.16 -2.57 6.34
CA SER A 37 11.21 -3.60 6.33
C SER A 37 10.99 -4.70 5.30
N VAL A 38 9.76 -4.88 4.82
CA VAL A 38 9.36 -5.91 3.86
C VAL A 38 9.51 -5.44 2.42
N CYS A 39 9.02 -4.24 2.09
CA CYS A 39 9.06 -3.68 0.74
C CYS A 39 8.98 -2.15 0.75
N ARG A 40 9.22 -1.52 -0.42
CA ARG A 40 9.02 -0.08 -0.58
C ARG A 40 7.58 0.27 -0.23
N THR A 41 7.40 1.23 0.67
CA THR A 41 6.09 1.59 1.20
C THR A 41 5.79 3.08 1.01
N ILE A 42 4.54 3.40 0.70
CA ILE A 42 3.98 4.74 0.65
C ILE A 42 2.88 4.80 1.71
N SER A 43 3.20 5.40 2.86
CA SER A 43 2.20 5.72 3.89
C SER A 43 1.32 6.86 3.42
N LEU A 44 0.02 6.64 3.26
CA LEU A 44 -0.93 7.70 2.90
C LEU A 44 -1.05 8.74 4.01
N ARG A 45 -1.06 8.29 5.28
CA ARG A 45 -1.08 9.18 6.45
C ARG A 45 0.09 10.15 6.43
N ARG A 46 1.32 9.66 6.22
CA ARG A 46 2.50 10.53 6.13
C ARG A 46 2.54 11.34 4.84
N ARG A 47 2.18 10.74 3.70
CA ARG A 47 2.30 11.37 2.37
C ARG A 47 1.27 12.47 2.13
N PHE A 48 0.06 12.31 2.62
CA PHE A 48 -1.07 13.21 2.36
C PHE A 48 -1.60 13.92 3.61
N GLY A 49 -1.02 13.65 4.80
CA GLY A 49 -1.46 14.29 6.05
C GLY A 49 -2.87 13.89 6.48
N VAL A 50 -3.35 12.71 6.07
CA VAL A 50 -4.72 12.26 6.32
C VAL A 50 -4.85 11.46 7.61
N SER A 51 -6.01 11.52 8.24
CA SER A 51 -6.37 10.71 9.41
C SER A 51 -7.51 9.75 9.07
N LEU A 52 -7.80 8.79 9.96
CA LEU A 52 -8.91 7.86 9.78
C LEU A 52 -10.27 8.59 9.72
N GLY A 53 -10.44 9.68 10.47
CA GLY A 53 -11.66 10.48 10.44
C GLY A 53 -11.87 11.27 9.14
N SER A 54 -10.81 11.46 8.35
CA SER A 54 -10.84 12.12 7.04
C SER A 54 -10.48 11.16 5.90
N PHE A 55 -10.63 9.85 6.14
CA PHE A 55 -10.22 8.84 5.19
C PHE A 55 -11.12 8.85 3.95
N SER A 56 -10.50 8.69 2.79
CA SER A 56 -11.19 8.51 1.51
C SER A 56 -10.44 7.47 0.67
N PRO A 57 -11.14 6.50 0.06
CA PRO A 57 -10.52 5.55 -0.87
C PRO A 57 -9.78 6.22 -2.04
N TYR A 58 -10.11 7.47 -2.36
CA TYR A 58 -9.41 8.27 -3.37
C TYR A 58 -7.91 8.40 -3.09
N PHE A 59 -7.49 8.39 -1.82
CA PHE A 59 -6.07 8.46 -1.48
C PHE A 59 -5.30 7.20 -1.90
N PHE A 60 -5.92 6.03 -1.96
CA PHE A 60 -5.29 4.83 -2.53
C PHE A 60 -5.02 5.00 -4.01
N LEU A 61 -5.99 5.52 -4.77
CA LEU A 61 -5.79 5.82 -6.18
C LEU A 61 -4.66 6.83 -6.39
N ARG A 62 -4.61 7.88 -5.57
CA ARG A 62 -3.54 8.89 -5.63
C ARG A 62 -2.18 8.33 -5.27
N GLY A 63 -2.09 7.48 -4.25
CA GLY A 63 -0.87 6.80 -3.86
C GLY A 63 -0.37 5.83 -4.94
N ALA A 64 -1.28 5.02 -5.50
CA ALA A 64 -0.95 4.07 -6.57
C ALA A 64 -0.38 4.76 -7.81
N ARG A 65 -0.93 5.94 -8.19
CA ARG A 65 -0.42 6.74 -9.32
C ARG A 65 0.99 7.30 -9.14
N LEU A 66 1.57 7.24 -7.94
CA LEU A 66 2.97 7.64 -7.71
C LEU A 66 3.97 6.54 -8.10
N VAL A 67 3.48 5.38 -8.50
CA VAL A 67 4.29 4.20 -8.81
C VAL A 67 4.00 3.81 -10.25
N ASP A 68 5.06 3.68 -11.04
CA ASP A 68 4.98 3.02 -12.34
C ASP A 68 4.93 1.50 -12.10
N ALA A 69 3.78 0.89 -12.39
CA ALA A 69 3.47 -0.50 -12.08
C ALA A 69 2.55 -1.13 -13.12
N ASP A 70 2.69 -2.45 -13.29
CA ASP A 70 1.93 -3.21 -14.28
C ASP A 70 0.58 -3.70 -13.74
N CYS A 71 0.44 -3.78 -12.41
CA CYS A 71 -0.75 -4.33 -11.76
C CYS A 71 -1.05 -3.62 -10.43
N LEU A 72 -2.35 -3.43 -10.15
CA LEU A 72 -2.87 -2.95 -8.88
C LEU A 72 -3.67 -4.06 -8.20
N ILE A 73 -3.29 -4.38 -6.97
CA ILE A 73 -4.04 -5.25 -6.05
C ILE A 73 -4.65 -4.36 -4.98
N PHE A 74 -5.96 -4.22 -4.99
CA PHE A 74 -6.69 -3.49 -3.97
C PHE A 74 -7.10 -4.44 -2.84
N VAL A 75 -6.67 -4.13 -1.62
CA VAL A 75 -7.01 -4.86 -0.40
C VAL A 75 -8.09 -4.09 0.33
N SER A 76 -9.32 -4.60 0.25
CA SER A 76 -10.45 -4.01 0.96
C SER A 76 -10.24 -4.08 2.47
N PRO A 77 -10.59 -3.04 3.24
CA PRO A 77 -10.83 -3.21 4.67
C PRO A 77 -11.96 -4.22 4.91
N LEU A 78 -11.98 -4.81 6.10
CA LEU A 78 -12.91 -5.89 6.46
C LEU A 78 -14.37 -5.42 6.63
N GLU A 79 -14.62 -4.12 6.81
CA GLU A 79 -15.96 -3.52 6.95
C GLU A 79 -15.96 -2.07 6.41
#